data_AF-A0A833ER38-F1
#
_entry.id   AF-A0A833ER38-F1
#
_cell.length_a   1.000
_cell.length_b   1.000
_cell.length_c   1.000
_cell.angle_alpha   90.00
_cell.angle_beta   90.00
_cell.angle_gamma   90.00
#
_symmetry.space_group_name_H-M   'P 1'
#
loop_
_entity.id
_entity.type
_entity.pdbx_description
1 polymer ?
#
loop_
_entity_poly.entity_id
_entity_poly.type
_entity_poly.pdbx_seq_one_letter_code
_entity_poly.pdbx_strand_id
1 'polypeptide(L)'
;MWQVGTQIGVEMEFSIHDHASETYHPCKSARDGDWIIFTCPVCADYERRINWRTEELRVKGGKPEIQHSGEYIPGEYKHAFTATN
;
A
#
# COMPACT_ATOMS: atom_id res chain seq x y z
N MET A 1 -35.51 54.75 4.38
CA MET A 1 -34.19 54.71 3.70
C MET A 1 -33.62 53.33 3.96
N TRP A 2 -33.59 52.46 2.95
CA TRP A 2 -33.23 51.04 3.11
C TRP A 2 -31.72 50.87 2.89
N GLN A 3 -31.03 50.21 3.81
CA GLN A 3 -29.66 49.74 3.59
C GLN A 3 -29.71 48.29 3.11
N VAL A 4 -29.23 48.11 1.88
CA VAL A 4 -28.99 46.83 1.22
C VAL A 4 -27.81 46.11 1.90
N GLY A 5 -28.05 44.88 2.36
CA GLY A 5 -27.01 44.00 2.86
C GLY A 5 -26.29 43.32 1.70
N THR A 6 -25.00 43.61 1.54
CA THR A 6 -24.13 42.90 0.60
C THR A 6 -23.84 41.50 1.12
N GLN A 7 -24.30 40.50 0.39
CA GLN A 7 -23.96 39.10 0.63
C GLN A 7 -22.52 38.87 0.14
N ILE A 8 -21.56 38.83 1.07
CA ILE A 8 -20.19 38.40 0.78
C ILE A 8 -20.22 36.89 0.51
N GLY A 9 -20.01 36.51 -0.75
CA GLY A 9 -19.78 35.13 -1.13
C GLY A 9 -18.43 34.69 -0.56
N VAL A 10 -18.46 33.85 0.48
CA VAL A 10 -17.29 33.07 0.87
C VAL A 10 -17.17 31.92 -0.12
N GLU A 11 -16.30 32.10 -1.11
CA GLU A 11 -15.83 31.01 -1.95
C GLU A 11 -15.10 30.02 -1.03
N MET A 12 -15.79 28.94 -0.66
CA MET A 12 -15.13 27.78 -0.06
C MET A 12 -14.35 27.10 -1.17
N GLU A 13 -13.11 27.54 -1.37
CA GLU A 13 -12.11 26.80 -2.14
C GLU A 13 -11.87 25.45 -1.45
N PHE A 14 -12.62 24.44 -1.88
CA PHE A 14 -12.35 23.06 -1.55
C PHE A 14 -11.09 22.65 -2.31
N SER A 15 -9.93 22.96 -1.73
CA SER A 15 -8.65 22.43 -2.20
C SER A 15 -8.67 20.92 -2.03
N ILE A 16 -9.04 20.24 -3.10
CA ILE A 16 -8.89 18.80 -3.26
C ILE A 16 -7.38 18.56 -3.29
N HIS A 17 -6.81 18.31 -2.10
CA HIS A 17 -5.43 17.85 -2.01
C HIS A 17 -5.41 16.47 -2.63
N ASP A 18 -4.90 16.39 -3.86
CA ASP A 18 -4.54 15.16 -4.54
C ASP A 18 -3.39 14.49 -3.75
N HIS A 19 -3.74 13.81 -2.66
CA HIS A 19 -2.84 12.91 -1.93
C HIS A 19 -2.80 11.52 -2.59
N ALA A 20 -3.01 11.46 -3.91
CA ALA A 20 -3.42 10.23 -4.58
C ALA A 20 -2.29 9.26 -4.93
N SER A 21 -1.03 9.44 -4.46
CA SER A 21 0.04 8.54 -4.93
C SER A 21 1.19 8.16 -3.98
N GLU A 22 1.35 8.76 -2.79
CA GLU A 22 2.56 8.49 -1.97
C GLU A 22 2.36 7.52 -0.78
N THR A 23 1.13 7.13 -0.49
CA THR A 23 0.82 6.33 0.72
C THR A 23 0.82 4.82 0.48
N TYR A 24 0.96 4.36 -0.78
CA TYR A 24 0.86 2.95 -1.12
C TYR A 24 2.02 2.49 -2.00
N HIS A 25 2.76 1.46 -1.55
CA HIS A 25 3.87 0.90 -2.30
C HIS A 25 3.64 -0.59 -2.61
N PRO A 26 3.68 -0.99 -3.90
CA PRO A 26 3.66 -2.39 -4.28
C PRO A 26 5.01 -3.06 -3.96
N CYS A 27 4.95 -4.15 -3.21
CA CYS A 27 6.10 -4.97 -2.83
C CYS A 27 6.25 -6.17 -3.77
N LYS A 28 7.51 -6.55 -4.00
CA LYS A 28 7.86 -7.81 -4.65
C LYS A 28 7.98 -8.90 -3.60
N SER A 29 7.44 -10.08 -3.88
CA SER A 29 7.55 -11.25 -3.01
C SER A 29 8.49 -12.29 -3.61
N ALA A 30 9.25 -12.96 -2.75
CA ALA A 30 10.09 -14.09 -3.07
C ALA A 30 10.01 -15.12 -1.95
N ARG A 31 10.38 -16.37 -2.23
CA ARG A 31 10.46 -17.43 -1.22
C ARG A 31 11.91 -17.87 -1.05
N ASP A 32 12.33 -17.93 0.21
CA ASP A 32 13.64 -18.43 0.65
C ASP A 32 13.41 -19.50 1.72
N GLY A 33 13.37 -20.75 1.30
CA GLY A 33 13.01 -21.89 2.14
C GLY A 33 11.60 -21.77 2.73
N ASP A 34 11.55 -21.64 4.06
CA ASP A 34 10.30 -21.47 4.82
C ASP A 34 9.85 -20.01 4.94
N TRP A 35 10.65 -19.05 4.45
CA TRP A 35 10.34 -17.63 4.54
C TRP A 35 9.79 -17.09 3.21
N ILE A 36 8.71 -16.31 3.30
CA ILE A 36 8.21 -15.44 2.24
C ILE A 36 8.74 -14.04 2.54
N ILE A 37 9.55 -13.49 1.63
CA ILE A 37 10.21 -12.20 1.78
C ILE A 37 9.52 -11.19 0.86
N PHE A 38 9.06 -10.09 1.42
CA PHE A 38 8.50 -8.94 0.73
C PHE A 38 9.50 -7.79 0.78
N THR A 39 9.87 -7.25 -0.38
CA THR A 39 10.76 -6.08 -0.51
C THR A 39 10.05 -4.97 -1.27
N CYS A 40 10.27 -3.73 -0.84
CA CYS A 40 9.74 -2.55 -1.53
C CYS A 40 10.80 -1.97 -2.47
N PRO A 41 10.49 -1.72 -3.76
CA PRO A 41 11.45 -1.06 -4.66
C PRO A 41 11.63 0.43 -4.35
N VAL A 42 10.71 1.04 -3.59
CA VAL A 42 10.75 2.47 -3.22
C VAL A 42 11.40 2.69 -1.84
N CYS A 43 11.12 1.82 -0.88
CA CYS A 43 11.69 1.88 0.47
C CYS A 43 12.92 0.97 0.56
N ALA A 44 14.12 1.56 0.50
CA ALA A 44 15.39 0.83 0.48
C ALA A 44 15.64 -0.03 1.75
N ASP A 45 15.01 0.32 2.86
CA ASP A 45 15.15 -0.33 4.16
C ASP A 45 13.98 -1.27 4.52
N TYR A 46 12.90 -1.28 3.73
CA TYR A 46 11.71 -2.06 4.03
C TYR A 46 11.86 -3.51 3.59
N GLU A 47 11.74 -4.40 4.56
CA GLU A 47 11.64 -5.84 4.32
C GLU A 47 10.65 -6.45 5.31
N ARG A 48 9.67 -7.19 4.79
CA ARG A 48 8.76 -8.00 5.61
C ARG A 48 8.98 -9.47 5.29
N ARG A 49 9.23 -10.29 6.31
CA ARG A 49 9.37 -11.73 6.19
C ARG A 49 8.24 -12.43 6.93
N ILE A 50 7.68 -13.46 6.31
CA ILE A 50 6.65 -14.32 6.91
C ILE A 50 7.11 -15.76 6.80
N ASN A 51 7.28 -16.46 7.91
CA ASN A 51 7.53 -17.89 7.89
C ASN A 51 6.18 -18.62 7.73
N TRP A 52 5.93 -19.26 6.61
CA TRP A 52 4.61 -19.86 6.34
C TRP A 52 4.35 -21.13 7.17
N ARG A 53 5.39 -21.73 7.75
CA ARG A 53 5.27 -22.94 8.58
C ARG A 53 4.98 -22.61 10.04
N THR A 54 5.63 -21.56 10.56
CA THR A 54 5.51 -21.16 11.97
C THR A 54 4.62 -19.93 12.19
N GLU A 55 4.16 -19.30 11.11
CA GLU A 55 3.42 -18.03 11.09
C GLU A 55 4.21 -16.85 11.68
N GLU A 56 5.53 -17.00 11.87
CA GLU A 56 6.39 -15.95 12.40
C GLU A 56 6.51 -14.78 11.40
N LEU A 57 6.26 -13.56 11.88
CA LEU A 57 6.35 -12.34 11.08
C LEU A 57 7.49 -11.46 11.60
N ARG A 58 8.38 -11.05 10.69
CA ARG A 58 9.47 -10.10 10.96
C ARG A 58 9.35 -8.93 10.01
N VAL A 59 9.40 -7.71 10.53
CA VAL A 59 9.42 -6.48 9.73
C VAL A 59 10.67 -5.71 10.08
N LYS A 60 11.36 -5.24 9.05
CA LYS A 60 12.52 -4.36 9.16
C LYS A 60 12.23 -3.08 8.39
N GLY A 61 12.51 -1.95 9.03
CA GLY A 61 12.38 -0.63 8.42
C GLY A 61 10.97 -0.28 7.97
N GLY A 62 10.89 0.71 7.09
CA GLY A 62 9.63 1.23 6.56
C GLY A 62 8.98 2.27 7.46
N LYS A 63 8.31 3.22 6.81
CA LYS A 63 7.54 4.25 7.50
C LYS A 63 6.11 3.75 7.76
N PRO A 64 5.55 3.92 8.97
CA PRO A 64 4.22 3.42 9.30
C PRO A 64 3.11 4.11 8.49
N GLU A 65 3.34 5.33 8.02
CA GLU A 65 2.46 6.05 7.12
C GLU A 65 2.41 5.47 5.69
N ILE A 66 3.30 4.54 5.33
CA ILE A 66 3.32 3.92 4.00
C ILE A 66 2.70 2.52 4.06
N GLN A 67 1.59 2.36 3.34
CA GLN A 67 0.92 1.08 3.17
C GLN A 67 1.67 0.22 2.14
N HIS A 68 2.35 -0.80 2.63
CA HIS A 68 3.01 -1.79 1.81
C HIS A 68 2.07 -2.95 1.49
N SER A 69 1.88 -3.24 0.21
CA SER A 69 1.07 -4.37 -0.26
C SER A 69 1.93 -5.37 -1.03
N GLY A 70 1.61 -6.65 -0.95
CA GLY A 70 2.30 -7.64 -1.75
C GLY A 70 1.62 -8.97 -1.59
N GLU A 71 1.48 -9.67 -2.71
CA GLU A 71 0.92 -11.01 -2.76
C GLU A 71 2.02 -12.02 -3.03
N TYR A 72 1.94 -13.19 -2.40
CA TYR A 72 2.79 -14.32 -2.71
C TYR A 72 1.92 -15.51 -3.11
N ILE A 73 2.00 -15.89 -4.39
CA ILE A 73 1.37 -17.09 -4.91
C ILE A 73 2.45 -18.15 -5.07
N PRO A 74 2.42 -19.26 -4.29
CA PRO A 74 3.39 -20.33 -4.43
C PRO A 74 3.36 -20.89 -5.87
N GLY A 75 4.54 -21.20 -6.41
CA GLY A 75 4.68 -21.69 -7.79
C GLY A 75 3.79 -22.89 -8.10
N GLU A 76 3.64 -23.79 -7.13
CA GLU A 76 2.81 -24.99 -7.19
C GLU A 76 1.34 -24.70 -7.52
N TYR A 77 0.82 -23.54 -7.09
CA TYR A 77 -0.58 -23.15 -7.30
C TYR A 77 -0.78 -22.21 -8.48
N LYS A 78 0.29 -21.77 -9.16
CA LYS A 78 0.16 -20.82 -10.28
C LYS A 78 -0.73 -21.34 -11.40
N HIS A 79 -0.70 -22.65 -11.65
CA HIS A 79 -1.51 -23.29 -12.69
C HIS A 79 -2.99 -23.42 -12.34
N ALA A 80 -3.34 -23.42 -11.04
CA ALA A 80 -4.72 -23.50 -10.59
C ALA A 80 -5.53 -22.23 -10.94
N PHE A 81 -4.84 -21.08 -11.07
CA PHE A 81 -5.47 -19.80 -11.42
C PHE A 81 -5.56 -19.56 -12.93
N THR A 82 -4.82 -20.30 -13.77
CA THR A 82 -4.88 -20.17 -15.23
C THR A 82 -5.92 -21.08 -15.89
N ALA A 83 -6.59 -21.94 -15.12
CA ALA A 83 -7.46 -23.00 -15.64
C ALA A 83 -8.95 -22.63 -15.76
N THR A 84 -9.34 -21.40 -15.45
CA THR A 84 -10.74 -20.96 -15.55
C THR A 84 -10.89 -19.97 -16.70
N ASN A 85 -11.22 -20.50 -17.88
CA ASN A 85 -11.62 -19.73 -19.07
C ASN A 85 -13.08 -20.08 -19.37
#